data_AF-A0A2V7LQ71-F1
#
_entry.id   AF-A0A2V7LQ71-F1
#
_cell.length_a   1.000
_cell.length_b   1.000
_cell.length_c   1.000
_cell.angle_alpha   90.00
_cell.angle_beta   90.00
_cell.angle_gamma   90.00
#
_symmetry.space_group_name_H-M   'P 1'
#
loop_
_entity.id
_entity.type
_entity.pdbx_description
1 polymer ?
#
loop_
_entity_poly.entity_id
_entity_poly.type
_entity_poly.pdbx_seq_one_letter_code
_entity_poly.pdbx_strand_id
1 'polypeptide(L)'
;MSEEQRQRMHQTMQLVFEAPPAVTIAETDSSVAVRSDTGAALVLYNDGRKVTQKVEGGGDIEIKGRWQGNDFVVERKVSGGGKVTEDYLRSQDGKQLYVIVKFEGGRGRSIEFRRVYDGAAAM
;
A
#
# COMPACT_ATOMS: atom_id res chain seq x y z
N MET A 1 -20.35 10.34 13.31
CA MET A 1 -18.95 10.52 12.87
C MET A 1 -18.75 11.99 12.59
N SER A 2 -17.66 12.60 13.08
CA SER A 2 -17.32 14.00 12.75
C SER A 2 -16.94 14.13 11.28
N GLU A 3 -16.93 15.36 10.76
CA GLU A 3 -16.49 15.66 9.40
C GLU A 3 -15.03 15.27 9.16
N GLU A 4 -14.14 15.63 10.09
CA GLU A 4 -12.74 15.21 10.07
C GLU A 4 -12.63 13.68 9.97
N GLN A 5 -13.39 12.94 10.79
CA GLN A 5 -13.38 11.48 10.75
C GLN A 5 -13.88 10.93 9.39
N ARG A 6 -14.86 11.58 8.77
CA ARG A 6 -15.32 11.22 7.41
C ARG A 6 -14.22 11.48 6.38
N GLN A 7 -13.50 12.59 6.48
CA GLN A 7 -12.37 12.91 5.59
C GLN A 7 -11.23 11.90 5.74
N ARG A 8 -10.84 11.52 6.98
CA ARG A 8 -9.82 10.49 7.21
C ARG A 8 -10.24 9.13 6.67
N MET A 9 -11.51 8.78 6.85
CA MET A 9 -12.07 7.56 6.27
C MET A 9 -12.00 7.61 4.74
N HIS A 10 -12.41 8.70 4.11
CA HIS A 10 -12.32 8.89 2.66
C HIS A 10 -10.89 8.73 2.15
N GLN A 11 -9.93 9.41 2.78
CA GLN A 11 -8.50 9.30 2.47
C GLN A 11 -8.01 7.85 2.58
N THR A 12 -8.45 7.13 3.61
CA THR A 12 -8.09 5.70 3.76
C THR A 12 -8.73 4.85 2.66
N MET A 13 -9.99 5.11 2.30
CA MET A 13 -10.68 4.40 1.22
C MET A 13 -10.05 4.65 -0.15
N GLN A 14 -9.47 5.84 -0.39
CA GLN A 14 -8.67 6.08 -1.59
C GLN A 14 -7.47 5.13 -1.64
N LEU A 15 -6.69 5.00 -0.55
CA LEU A 15 -5.59 4.03 -0.50
C LEU A 15 -6.05 2.58 -0.73
N VAL A 16 -7.25 2.23 -0.27
CA VAL A 16 -7.83 0.89 -0.44
C VAL A 16 -8.27 0.65 -1.88
N PHE A 17 -8.95 1.57 -2.53
CA PHE A 17 -9.63 1.30 -3.80
C PHE A 17 -8.95 1.89 -5.03
N GLU A 18 -8.07 2.87 -4.86
CA GLU A 18 -7.32 3.49 -5.97
C GLU A 18 -6.16 2.58 -6.37
N ALA A 19 -6.48 1.57 -7.17
CA ALA A 19 -5.49 0.69 -7.77
C ALA A 19 -4.86 1.37 -8.99
N PRO A 20 -3.52 1.58 -9.01
CA PRO A 20 -2.85 2.06 -10.21
C PRO A 20 -2.98 1.02 -11.34
N PRO A 21 -3.11 1.43 -12.61
CA PRO A 21 -3.28 0.51 -13.73
C PRO A 21 -2.00 -0.29 -14.05
N ALA A 22 -0.84 0.25 -13.69
CA ALA A 22 0.45 -0.41 -13.78
C ALA A 22 1.29 -0.12 -12.53
N VAL A 23 2.10 -1.10 -12.12
CA VAL A 23 3.01 -0.99 -10.98
C VAL A 23 4.39 -1.48 -11.39
N THR A 24 5.42 -0.68 -11.09
CA THR A 24 6.81 -1.08 -11.17
C THR A 24 7.37 -1.20 -9.74
N ILE A 25 7.91 -2.38 -9.43
CA ILE A 25 8.60 -2.65 -8.17
C ILE A 25 10.09 -2.78 -8.46
N ALA A 26 10.90 -1.98 -7.78
CA ALA A 26 12.36 -2.06 -7.85
C ALA A 26 12.93 -2.20 -6.44
N GLU A 27 13.80 -3.18 -6.24
CA GLU A 27 14.45 -3.44 -4.97
C GLU A 27 15.94 -3.07 -5.03
N THR A 28 16.45 -2.58 -3.91
CA THR A 28 17.87 -2.49 -3.58
C THR A 28 18.13 -3.25 -2.28
N ASP A 29 19.38 -3.36 -1.86
CA ASP A 29 19.78 -4.06 -0.64
C ASP A 29 19.03 -3.61 0.63
N SER A 30 18.54 -2.36 0.66
CA SER A 30 17.90 -1.78 1.87
C SER A 30 16.54 -1.12 1.63
N SER A 31 16.02 -1.15 0.40
CA SER A 31 14.78 -0.45 0.08
C SER A 31 14.01 -1.10 -1.07
N VAL A 32 12.71 -0.89 -1.05
CA VAL A 32 11.82 -1.24 -2.16
C VAL A 32 11.11 0.04 -2.60
N ALA A 33 11.19 0.33 -3.90
CA ALA A 33 10.47 1.40 -4.55
C ALA A 33 9.23 0.85 -5.26
N VAL A 34 8.06 1.33 -4.89
CA VAL A 34 6.77 1.04 -5.55
C VAL A 34 6.38 2.27 -6.35
N ARG A 35 6.30 2.13 -7.68
CA ARG A 35 5.97 3.22 -8.60
C ARG A 35 4.69 2.88 -9.37
N SER A 36 3.74 3.79 -9.36
CA SER A 36 2.63 3.83 -10.32
C SER A 36 3.05 4.50 -11.63
N ASP A 37 2.20 4.38 -12.65
CA ASP A 37 2.33 5.10 -13.92
C ASP A 37 2.36 6.64 -13.77
N THR A 38 1.75 7.15 -12.70
CA THR A 38 1.65 8.57 -12.38
C THR A 38 2.33 8.87 -11.04
N GLY A 39 2.98 10.02 -10.93
CA GLY A 39 3.55 10.54 -9.69
C GLY A 39 4.93 9.97 -9.29
N ALA A 40 5.38 10.34 -8.09
CA ALA A 40 6.67 9.91 -7.54
C ALA A 40 6.59 8.48 -6.98
N ALA A 41 7.70 7.75 -7.06
CA ALA A 41 7.79 6.43 -6.45
C ALA A 41 7.73 6.53 -4.92
N LEU A 42 6.98 5.63 -4.29
CA LEU A 42 7.03 5.41 -2.86
C LEU A 42 8.24 4.53 -2.53
N VAL A 43 9.26 5.10 -1.90
CA VAL A 43 10.46 4.38 -1.47
C VAL A 43 10.33 4.03 0.01
N LEU A 44 10.39 2.74 0.32
CA LEU A 44 10.27 2.20 1.68
C LEU A 44 11.54 1.44 2.04
N TYR A 45 11.93 1.53 3.30
CA TYR A 45 12.88 0.56 3.86
C TYR A 45 12.28 -0.84 3.80
N ASN A 46 13.12 -1.86 3.63
CA ASN A 46 12.68 -3.26 3.56
C ASN A 46 12.71 -3.97 4.93
N ASP A 47 12.98 -3.23 6.01
CA ASP A 47 13.19 -3.73 7.38
C ASP A 47 12.11 -3.28 8.39
N GLY A 48 11.07 -2.58 7.95
CA GLY A 48 9.98 -2.10 8.80
C GLY A 48 10.20 -0.72 9.42
N ARG A 49 11.29 -0.02 9.09
CA ARG A 49 11.45 1.39 9.47
C ARG A 49 10.32 2.26 8.90
N LYS A 50 9.85 3.19 9.73
CA LYS A 50 8.72 4.06 9.42
C LYS A 50 9.14 5.21 8.51
N VAL A 51 8.32 5.49 7.51
CA VAL A 51 8.30 6.72 6.72
C VAL A 51 6.98 7.44 7.00
N THR A 52 7.02 8.76 7.17
CA THR A 52 5.79 9.56 7.37
C THR A 52 5.55 10.42 6.13
N GLN A 53 4.40 10.22 5.49
CA GLN A 53 3.93 11.08 4.42
C GLN A 53 3.02 12.16 5.01
N LYS A 54 3.43 13.42 4.89
CA LYS A 54 2.62 14.57 5.28
C LYS A 54 1.53 14.82 4.24
N VAL A 55 0.33 15.12 4.72
CA VAL A 55 -0.83 15.43 3.86
C VAL A 55 -1.39 16.79 4.27
N GLU A 56 -1.56 17.66 3.28
CA GLU A 56 -2.15 18.98 3.49
C GLU A 56 -3.60 18.82 3.99
N GLY A 57 -3.99 19.55 5.03
CA GLY A 57 -5.25 19.30 5.75
C GLY A 57 -5.17 18.17 6.79
N GLY A 58 -3.97 17.67 7.10
CA GLY A 58 -3.69 16.69 8.16
C GLY A 58 -3.94 15.25 7.71
N GLY A 59 -3.98 14.32 8.68
CA GLY A 59 -4.18 12.89 8.36
C GLY A 59 -2.91 12.27 7.79
N ASP A 60 -1.78 12.64 8.38
CA ASP A 60 -0.48 12.05 8.07
C ASP A 60 -0.57 10.54 8.01
N ILE A 61 0.15 10.00 7.03
CA ILE A 61 0.17 8.57 6.75
C ILE A 61 1.50 8.03 7.25
N GLU A 62 1.43 7.14 8.24
CA GLU A 62 2.59 6.36 8.65
C GLU A 62 2.68 5.12 7.77
N ILE A 63 3.82 4.95 7.11
CA ILE A 63 4.06 3.87 6.15
C ILE A 63 5.24 3.03 6.60
N LYS A 64 5.10 1.70 6.53
CA LYS A 64 6.19 0.74 6.77
C LYS A 64 6.18 -0.30 5.66
N GLY A 65 7.35 -0.63 5.14
CA GLY A 65 7.57 -1.78 4.27
C GLY A 65 8.43 -2.80 4.98
N ARG A 66 8.15 -4.10 4.84
CA ARG A 66 9.06 -5.15 5.28
C ARG A 66 8.84 -6.46 4.52
N TRP A 67 9.90 -7.21 4.30
CA TRP A 67 9.78 -8.59 3.84
C TRP A 67 9.24 -9.50 4.95
N GLN A 68 8.29 -10.36 4.61
CA GLN A 68 7.77 -11.44 5.45
C GLN A 68 7.71 -12.71 4.61
N GLY A 69 8.74 -13.56 4.73
CA GLY A 69 8.89 -14.68 3.80
C GLY A 69 9.09 -14.15 2.37
N ASN A 70 8.17 -14.51 1.46
CA ASN A 70 8.22 -14.11 0.06
C ASN A 70 7.40 -12.84 -0.25
N ASP A 71 6.72 -12.29 0.75
CA ASP A 71 5.79 -11.18 0.56
C ASP A 71 6.45 -9.89 1.03
N PHE A 72 6.38 -8.85 0.19
CA PHE A 72 6.71 -7.51 0.64
C PHE A 72 5.45 -6.87 1.21
N VAL A 73 5.43 -6.69 2.53
CA VAL A 73 4.24 -6.20 3.25
C VAL A 73 4.38 -4.70 3.47
N VAL A 74 3.40 -3.94 2.97
CA VAL A 74 3.30 -2.49 3.17
C VAL A 74 2.12 -2.19 4.07
N GLU A 75 2.38 -1.57 5.22
CA GLU A 75 1.35 -1.07 6.13
C GLU A 75 1.26 0.45 6.02
N ARG A 76 0.05 0.99 5.80
CA ARG A 76 -0.27 2.41 5.82
C ARG A 76 -1.31 2.68 6.90
N LYS A 77 -0.97 3.54 7.86
CA LYS A 77 -1.87 3.97 8.92
C LYS A 77 -2.21 5.44 8.75
N VAL A 78 -3.49 5.73 8.52
CA VAL A 78 -4.01 7.11 8.45
C VAL A 78 -4.48 7.50 9.84
N SER A 79 -3.95 8.58 10.39
CA SER A 79 -4.39 9.07 11.70
C SER A 79 -5.90 9.36 11.70
N GLY A 80 -6.65 8.64 12.54
CA GLY A 80 -8.12 8.72 12.61
C GLY A 80 -8.88 8.05 11.45
N GLY A 81 -8.19 7.47 10.46
CA GLY A 81 -8.77 6.90 9.24
C GLY A 81 -8.79 5.36 9.17
N GLY A 82 -7.86 4.70 9.88
CA GLY A 82 -7.74 3.25 9.90
C GLY A 82 -6.37 2.78 9.42
N LYS A 83 -6.27 1.49 9.08
CA LYS A 83 -5.05 0.88 8.56
C LYS A 83 -5.35 0.14 7.26
N VAL A 84 -4.46 0.28 6.29
CA VAL A 84 -4.41 -0.51 5.07
C VAL A 84 -3.13 -1.32 5.09
N THR A 85 -3.22 -2.60 4.80
CA THR A 85 -2.08 -3.48 4.58
C THR A 85 -2.15 -4.00 3.15
N GLU A 86 -1.04 -3.93 2.43
CA GLU A 86 -0.89 -4.46 1.08
C GLU A 86 0.24 -5.49 1.09
N ASP A 87 -0.08 -6.75 0.82
CA ASP A 87 0.90 -7.82 0.68
C ASP A 87 1.20 -8.01 -0.81
N TYR A 88 2.41 -7.64 -1.22
CA TYR A 88 2.89 -7.77 -2.59
C TYR A 88 3.55 -9.14 -2.75
N LEU A 89 2.83 -10.06 -3.40
CA LEU A 89 3.24 -11.44 -3.60
C LEU A 89 3.41 -11.73 -5.09
N ARG A 90 4.62 -12.07 -5.51
CA ARG A 90 4.86 -12.58 -6.87
C ARG A 90 4.35 -14.01 -6.97
N SER A 91 3.59 -14.33 -8.02
CA SER A 91 3.10 -15.69 -8.26
C SER A 91 4.27 -16.67 -8.44
N GLN A 92 4.04 -17.94 -8.10
CA GLN A 92 5.09 -18.97 -8.18
C GLN A 92 5.63 -19.17 -9.60
N ASP A 93 4.78 -19.01 -10.62
CA ASP A 93 5.18 -19.06 -12.02
C ASP A 93 5.82 -17.76 -12.52
N GLY A 94 5.90 -16.74 -11.66
CA GLY A 94 6.51 -15.44 -11.94
C GLY A 94 5.75 -14.55 -12.91
N LYS A 95 4.56 -14.97 -13.37
CA LYS A 95 3.77 -14.29 -14.41
C LYS A 95 2.86 -13.20 -13.88
N GLN A 96 2.51 -13.25 -12.60
CA GLN A 96 1.59 -12.31 -11.98
C GLN A 96 2.15 -11.74 -10.69
N LEU A 97 1.67 -10.57 -10.34
CA LEU A 97 1.80 -9.99 -9.01
C LEU A 97 0.41 -9.92 -8.39
N TYR A 98 0.27 -10.55 -7.22
CA TYR A 98 -0.90 -10.41 -6.37
C TYR A 98 -0.63 -9.31 -5.35
N VAL A 99 -1.55 -8.36 -5.25
CA VAL A 99 -1.55 -7.38 -4.16
C VAL A 99 -2.78 -7.67 -3.32
N ILE A 100 -2.58 -8.30 -2.17
CA ILE A 100 -3.65 -8.61 -1.22
C ILE A 100 -3.85 -7.36 -0.36
N VAL A 101 -5.00 -6.72 -0.52
CA VAL A 101 -5.35 -5.48 0.16
C VAL A 101 -6.25 -5.83 1.33
N LYS A 102 -5.80 -5.51 2.53
CA LYS A 102 -6.57 -5.61 3.76
C LYS A 102 -6.78 -4.24 4.37
N PHE A 103 -8.04 -3.86 4.57
CA PHE A 103 -8.40 -2.67 5.32
C PHE A 103 -8.97 -3.07 6.68
N GLU A 104 -8.45 -2.42 7.72
CA GLU A 104 -8.94 -2.51 9.08
C GLU A 104 -9.45 -1.12 9.52
N GLY A 105 -10.77 -0.96 9.49
CA GLY A 105 -11.46 0.23 9.95
C GLY A 105 -11.84 0.18 11.42
N GLY A 106 -12.16 1.34 11.99
CA GLY A 106 -12.77 1.38 13.32
C GLY A 106 -14.13 0.67 13.37
N ARG A 107 -14.41 0.02 14.53
CA ARG A 107 -15.65 -0.72 14.87
C ARG A 107 -15.88 -2.02 14.07
N GLY A 108 -14.82 -2.79 13.80
CA GLY A 108 -14.95 -4.14 13.23
C GLY A 108 -15.28 -4.20 11.74
N ARG A 109 -15.19 -3.06 11.02
CA ARG A 109 -15.30 -3.03 9.56
C ARG A 109 -13.98 -3.45 8.96
N SER A 110 -13.97 -4.54 8.21
CA SER A 110 -12.82 -4.98 7.43
C SER A 110 -13.22 -5.22 5.98
N ILE A 111 -12.29 -4.95 5.08
CA ILE A 111 -12.40 -5.30 3.66
C ILE A 111 -11.13 -6.06 3.32
N GLU A 112 -11.27 -7.15 2.57
CA GLU A 112 -10.14 -7.90 2.05
C GLU A 112 -10.43 -8.30 0.62
N PHE A 113 -9.51 -7.98 -0.29
CA PHE A 113 -9.58 -8.40 -1.68
C PHE A 113 -8.20 -8.46 -2.30
N ARG A 114 -8.11 -9.05 -3.48
CA ARG A 114 -6.86 -9.20 -4.23
C ARG A 114 -6.92 -8.42 -5.53
N ARG A 115 -5.94 -7.55 -5.76
CA ARG A 115 -5.62 -7.01 -7.08
C ARG A 115 -4.68 -7.99 -7.78
N VAL A 116 -4.86 -8.18 -9.08
CA VAL A 116 -4.01 -9.06 -9.90
C VAL A 116 -3.43 -8.23 -11.03
N TYR A 117 -2.11 -8.21 -11.11
CA TYR A 117 -1.35 -7.60 -12.19
C TYR A 117 -0.68 -8.69 -13.00
N ASP A 118 -0.89 -8.68 -14.31
CA ASP A 118 -0.08 -9.49 -15.21
C ASP A 118 1.30 -8.86 -15.37
N GLY A 119 2.33 -9.70 -15.52
CA GLY A 119 3.69 -9.24 -15.78
C GLY A 119 3.73 -8.43 -17.07
N ALA A 120 4.45 -7.31 -17.04
CA ALA A 120 4.68 -6.52 -18.25
C ALA A 120 5.32 -7.42 -19.32
N ALA A 121 4.88 -7.26 -20.57
CA ALA A 121 5.53 -7.95 -21.69
C ALA A 121 7.02 -7.61 -21.68
N ALA A 122 7.87 -8.63 -21.78
CA ALA A 122 9.30 -8.41 -22.01
C ALA A 122 9.43 -7.67 -23.35
N MET A 123 10.05 -6.49 -23.32
CA MET A 123 10.51 -5.82 -24.54
C MET A 123 11.77 -6.50 -25.07
#